data_AF-A0A3D4JQZ1-F1
#
_entry.id   AF-A0A3D4JQZ1-F1
#
_cell.length_a   1.000
_cell.length_b   1.000
_cell.length_c   1.000
_cell.angle_alpha   90.00
_cell.angle_beta   90.00
_cell.angle_gamma   90.00
#
_symmetry.space_group_name_H-M   'P 1'
#
loop_
_entity.id
_entity.type
_entity.pdbx_description
1 polymer ?
#
loop_
_entity_poly.entity_id
_entity_poly.type
_entity_poly.pdbx_seq_one_letter_code
_entity_poly.pdbx_strand_id
1 'polypeptide(L)'
;MKLKYSLLALAAPLLMNAQQLMTPEILWTLKKVGVQAVSPDQSSLIYKIGQTDLKTEKTKSENYFLNVLNNQSVKVDLGKKALIQWDKNGLYAQEGDKIFLSKDNGKTWTEFYTIGEADNIVISPDGKKIAF
;
A
#
# COMPACT_ATOMS: atom_id res chain seq x y z
N MET A 1 27.52 -50.18 -21.19
CA MET A 1 27.19 -49.26 -20.07
C MET A 1 26.42 -48.00 -20.52
N LYS A 2 25.65 -48.00 -21.63
CA LYS A 2 25.03 -46.76 -22.17
C LYS A 2 23.50 -46.75 -22.21
N LEU A 3 22.83 -47.91 -22.11
CA LEU A 3 21.36 -48.01 -22.21
C LEU A 3 20.61 -47.40 -21.00
N LYS A 4 21.21 -47.50 -19.80
CA LYS A 4 20.62 -47.00 -18.54
C LYS A 4 20.52 -45.46 -18.50
N TYR A 5 21.51 -44.78 -19.09
CA TYR A 5 21.53 -43.31 -19.14
C TYR A 5 20.59 -42.75 -20.23
N SER A 6 20.36 -43.52 -21.31
CA SER A 6 19.38 -43.16 -22.34
C SER A 6 17.94 -43.20 -21.82
N LEU A 7 17.59 -44.15 -20.95
CA LEU A 7 16.26 -44.19 -20.32
C LEU A 7 16.01 -42.98 -19.40
N LEU A 8 17.04 -42.55 -18.66
CA LEU A 8 16.96 -41.34 -17.81
C LEU A 8 16.74 -40.06 -18.63
N ALA A 9 17.40 -39.95 -19.80
CA ALA A 9 17.26 -38.79 -20.68
C ALA A 9 15.85 -38.69 -21.32
N LEU A 10 15.19 -39.83 -21.57
CA LEU A 10 13.80 -39.87 -22.06
C LEU A 10 12.75 -39.53 -20.98
N ALA A 11 13.04 -39.81 -19.71
CA ALA A 11 12.13 -39.52 -18.60
C ALA A 11 12.26 -38.09 -18.05
N ALA A 12 13.42 -37.43 -18.24
CA ALA A 12 13.68 -36.07 -17.79
C ALA A 12 12.66 -35.00 -18.26
N PRO A 13 12.21 -34.95 -19.53
CA PRO A 13 11.21 -33.97 -19.96
C PRO A 13 9.81 -34.20 -19.38
N LEU A 14 9.50 -35.42 -18.90
CA LEU A 14 8.21 -35.73 -18.25
C LEU A 14 8.14 -35.25 -16.79
N LEU A 15 9.30 -34.99 -16.17
CA LEU A 15 9.41 -34.40 -14.83
C LEU A 15 9.42 -32.87 -14.87
N MET A 16 9.55 -32.26 -16.05
CA MET A 16 9.40 -30.82 -16.27
C MET A 16 7.90 -30.48 -16.39
N ASN A 17 7.11 -30.83 -15.36
CA ASN A 17 5.77 -30.29 -15.24
C ASN A 17 5.89 -28.78 -14.99
N ALA A 18 5.31 -28.04 -15.94
CA ALA A 18 5.16 -26.61 -16.04
C ALA A 18 5.40 -25.80 -14.74
N GLN A 19 6.25 -24.79 -14.87
CA GLN A 19 6.25 -23.60 -14.02
C GLN A 19 4.80 -23.18 -13.72
N GLN A 20 4.48 -22.82 -12.48
CA GLN A 20 3.20 -22.15 -12.17
C GLN A 20 3.06 -20.95 -13.11
N LEU A 21 2.25 -21.12 -14.16
CA LEU A 21 2.11 -20.10 -15.20
C LEU A 21 1.43 -18.89 -14.58
N MET A 22 2.03 -17.73 -14.82
CA MET A 22 1.46 -16.44 -14.42
C MET A 22 0.30 -16.11 -15.37
N THR A 23 -0.87 -16.68 -15.10
CA THR A 23 -2.06 -16.43 -15.91
C THR A 23 -2.65 -15.03 -15.59
N PRO A 24 -3.44 -14.44 -16.50
CA PRO A 24 -4.14 -13.18 -16.23
C PRO A 24 -5.00 -13.21 -14.96
N GLU A 25 -5.63 -14.34 -14.66
CA GLU A 25 -6.44 -14.54 -13.46
C GLU A 25 -5.56 -14.49 -12.21
N ILE A 26 -4.41 -15.18 -12.23
CA ILE A 26 -3.46 -15.14 -11.12
C ILE A 26 -2.93 -13.72 -10.93
N LEU A 27 -2.55 -13.03 -12.01
CA LEU A 27 -2.11 -11.63 -11.98
C LEU A 27 -3.13 -10.71 -11.32
N TRP A 28 -4.43 -10.92 -11.59
CA TRP A 28 -5.50 -10.11 -10.99
C TRP A 28 -5.70 -10.34 -9.49
N THR A 29 -5.38 -11.54 -9.01
CA THR A 29 -5.49 -11.90 -7.58
C THR A 29 -4.28 -11.45 -6.74
N LEU A 30 -3.21 -10.97 -7.37
CA LEU A 30 -2.01 -10.54 -6.67
C LEU A 30 -2.30 -9.35 -5.74
N LYS A 31 -1.61 -9.34 -4.59
CA LYS A 31 -1.63 -8.21 -3.66
C LYS A 31 -0.88 -7.03 -4.28
N LYS A 32 -1.58 -5.92 -4.43
CA LYS A 32 -1.03 -4.65 -4.93
C LYS A 32 -0.57 -3.83 -3.74
N VAL A 33 0.69 -3.40 -3.75
CA VAL A 33 1.27 -2.56 -2.68
C VAL A 33 1.45 -1.16 -3.22
N GLY A 34 0.95 -0.16 -2.50
CA GLY A 34 1.13 1.25 -2.82
C GLY A 34 1.51 2.05 -1.58
N VAL A 35 2.60 2.82 -1.66
CA VAL A 35 2.95 3.78 -0.61
C VAL A 35 1.91 4.89 -0.60
N GLN A 36 1.49 5.31 0.58
CA GLN A 36 0.50 6.38 0.76
C GLN A 36 1.14 7.64 1.33
N ALA A 37 2.07 7.49 2.28
CA ALA A 37 2.80 8.61 2.86
C ALA A 37 4.15 8.12 3.42
N VAL A 38 5.16 9.01 3.44
CA VAL A 38 6.49 8.74 4.00
C VAL A 38 6.78 9.80 5.04
N SER A 39 7.34 9.42 6.19
CA SER A 39 7.69 10.38 7.23
C SER A 39 8.80 11.32 6.74
N PRO A 40 8.86 12.57 7.24
CA PRO A 40 9.83 13.57 6.75
C PRO A 40 11.29 13.17 6.93
N ASP A 41 11.56 12.38 7.96
CA ASP A 41 12.86 11.81 8.30
C ASP A 41 13.15 10.47 7.60
N GLN A 42 12.22 9.99 6.76
CA GLN A 42 12.31 8.73 6.01
C GLN A 42 12.44 7.48 6.88
N SER A 43 12.22 7.59 8.19
CA SER A 43 12.32 6.46 9.12
C SER A 43 11.09 5.55 9.10
N SER A 44 9.99 6.01 8.54
CA SER A 44 8.73 5.27 8.47
C SER A 44 7.89 5.64 7.25
N LEU A 45 6.95 4.76 6.89
CA LEU A 45 5.97 5.01 5.85
C LEU A 45 4.65 4.33 6.16
N ILE A 46 3.57 4.82 5.55
CA ILE A 46 2.29 4.14 5.49
C ILE A 46 2.12 3.59 4.08
N TYR A 47 1.78 2.30 3.97
CA TYR A 47 1.49 1.64 2.71
C TYR A 47 0.14 0.94 2.77
N LYS A 48 -0.47 0.77 1.59
CA LYS A 48 -1.75 0.09 1.39
C LYS A 48 -1.52 -1.20 0.63
N ILE A 49 -2.12 -2.28 1.11
CA ILE A 49 -2.23 -3.55 0.39
C ILE A 49 -3.67 -3.68 -0.10
N GLY A 50 -3.85 -3.68 -1.42
CA GLY A 50 -5.12 -4.00 -2.07
C GLY A 50 -5.13 -5.42 -2.65
N GLN A 51 -6.21 -6.15 -2.45
CA GLN A 51 -6.42 -7.47 -3.07
C GLN A 51 -7.83 -7.55 -3.66
N THR A 52 -7.92 -7.90 -4.94
CA THR A 52 -9.19 -8.04 -5.64
C THR A 52 -9.72 -9.46 -5.51
N ASP A 53 -10.99 -9.57 -5.10
CA ASP A 53 -11.73 -10.82 -5.12
C ASP A 53 -12.40 -10.98 -6.49
N LEU A 54 -12.03 -12.02 -7.24
CA LEU A 54 -12.53 -12.26 -8.60
C LEU A 54 -14.03 -12.59 -8.67
N LYS A 55 -14.63 -13.12 -7.59
CA LYS A 55 -16.05 -13.49 -7.58
C LYS A 55 -16.95 -12.27 -7.38
N THR A 56 -16.49 -11.32 -6.58
CA THR A 56 -17.26 -10.12 -6.22
C THR A 56 -16.82 -8.87 -6.97
N GLU A 57 -15.68 -8.93 -7.65
CA GLU A 57 -15.00 -7.81 -8.32
C GLU A 57 -14.60 -6.66 -7.38
N LYS A 58 -14.75 -6.85 -6.06
CA LYS A 58 -14.40 -5.85 -5.06
C LYS A 58 -12.96 -5.99 -4.63
N THR A 59 -12.28 -4.85 -4.49
CA THR A 59 -10.96 -4.77 -3.88
C THR A 59 -11.08 -4.49 -2.39
N LYS A 60 -10.51 -5.36 -1.56
CA LYS A 60 -10.30 -5.09 -0.14
C LYS A 60 -8.93 -4.45 0.04
N SER A 61 -8.88 -3.34 0.76
CA SER A 61 -7.64 -2.61 1.02
C SER A 61 -7.39 -2.49 2.52
N GLU A 62 -6.14 -2.70 2.92
CA GLU A 62 -5.70 -2.54 4.31
C GLU A 62 -4.46 -1.65 4.35
N ASN A 63 -4.39 -0.76 5.33
CA ASN A 63 -3.24 0.12 5.54
C ASN A 63 -2.33 -0.43 6.64
N TYR A 64 -1.05 -0.18 6.48
CA TYR A 64 0.00 -0.61 7.39
C TYR A 64 1.01 0.52 7.59
N PHE A 65 1.48 0.67 8.82
CA PHE A 65 2.63 1.49 9.16
C PHE A 65 3.87 0.60 9.19
N LEU A 66 4.91 1.00 8.48
CA LEU A 66 6.22 0.37 8.47
C LEU A 66 7.24 1.30 9.13
N ASN A 67 7.95 0.80 10.14
CA ASN A 67 9.20 1.39 10.58
C ASN A 67 10.34 0.78 9.75
N VAL A 68 11.03 1.63 8.99
CA VAL A 68 12.08 1.21 8.04
C VAL A 68 13.37 0.83 8.77
N LEU A 69 13.62 1.41 9.93
CA LEU A 69 14.85 1.17 10.70
C LEU A 69 14.90 -0.23 11.30
N ASN A 70 13.75 -0.78 11.71
CA ASN A 70 13.67 -2.08 12.37
C ASN A 70 12.78 -3.11 11.64
N ASN A 71 12.27 -2.77 10.46
CA ASN A 71 11.38 -3.59 9.63
C ASN A 71 10.07 -4.05 10.31
N GLN A 72 9.65 -3.38 11.40
CA GLN A 72 8.38 -3.69 12.04
C GLN A 72 7.23 -3.06 11.27
N SER A 73 6.23 -3.88 10.93
CA SER A 73 5.00 -3.44 10.28
C SER A 73 3.81 -3.76 11.18
N VAL A 74 2.91 -2.79 11.33
CA VAL A 74 1.66 -2.94 12.08
C VAL A 74 0.50 -2.44 11.23
N LYS A 75 -0.64 -3.14 11.30
CA LYS A 75 -1.87 -2.70 10.64
C LYS A 75 -2.37 -1.41 11.29
N VAL A 76 -2.84 -0.47 10.47
CA VAL A 76 -3.41 0.81 10.92
C VAL A 76 -4.80 0.96 10.33
N ASP A 77 -5.74 1.34 11.19
CA ASP A 77 -7.09 1.72 10.78
C ASP A 77 -7.17 3.25 10.65
N LEU A 78 -7.40 3.72 9.43
CA LEU A 78 -7.57 5.14 9.11
C LEU A 78 -9.06 5.53 9.06
N GLY A 79 -9.99 4.58 9.26
CA GLY A 79 -11.41 4.79 9.05
C GLY A 79 -11.69 5.22 7.61
N LYS A 80 -12.41 6.34 7.45
CA LYS A 80 -12.72 6.93 6.13
C LYS A 80 -11.69 7.98 5.67
N LYS A 81 -10.60 8.17 6.42
CA LYS A 81 -9.60 9.20 6.12
C LYS A 81 -8.73 8.79 4.94
N ALA A 82 -8.66 9.65 3.93
CA ALA A 82 -7.75 9.55 2.80
C ALA A 82 -6.48 10.36 3.08
N LEU A 83 -5.32 9.73 3.10
CA LEU A 83 -4.05 10.44 3.37
C LEU A 83 -3.75 11.41 2.24
N ILE A 84 -3.31 12.62 2.60
CA ILE A 84 -2.96 13.70 1.67
C ILE A 84 -1.44 13.84 1.59
N GLN A 85 -0.81 14.07 2.74
CA GLN A 85 0.58 14.51 2.85
C GLN A 85 1.12 14.15 4.23
N TRP A 86 2.42 13.90 4.33
CA TRP A 86 3.11 13.82 5.61
C TRP A 86 4.34 14.71 5.57
N ASP A 87 4.34 15.73 6.43
CA ASP A 87 5.43 16.69 6.55
C ASP A 87 5.86 16.85 8.02
N LYS A 88 6.74 17.83 8.28
CA LYS A 88 7.26 18.14 9.62
C LYS A 88 6.18 18.49 10.67
N ASN A 89 4.99 18.90 10.24
CA ASN A 89 3.87 19.26 11.10
C ASN A 89 3.04 18.03 11.48
N GLY A 90 3.06 16.99 10.63
CA GLY A 90 2.41 15.71 10.87
C GLY A 90 1.82 15.10 9.60
N LEU A 91 0.98 14.09 9.80
CA LEU A 91 0.26 13.39 8.76
C LEU A 91 -1.11 14.04 8.55
N TYR A 92 -1.38 14.51 7.34
CA TYR A 92 -2.64 15.09 6.93
C TYR A 92 -3.51 14.06 6.21
N ALA A 93 -4.81 14.11 6.47
CA ALA A 93 -5.80 13.30 5.78
C ALA A 93 -7.13 14.03 5.62
N GLN A 94 -7.85 13.74 4.54
CA GLN A 94 -9.19 14.26 4.28
C GLN A 94 -10.26 13.24 4.71
N GLU A 95 -11.33 13.72 5.32
CA GLU A 95 -12.56 12.95 5.51
C GLU A 95 -13.76 13.90 5.29
N GLY A 96 -14.47 13.69 4.19
CA GLY A 96 -15.53 14.60 3.76
C GLY A 96 -14.96 15.97 3.35
N ASP A 97 -15.54 17.03 3.90
CA ASP A 97 -15.20 18.43 3.65
C ASP A 97 -14.07 18.96 4.58
N LYS A 98 -13.48 18.08 5.39
CA LYS A 98 -12.50 18.44 6.42
C LYS A 98 -11.16 17.77 6.20
N ILE A 99 -10.11 18.52 6.50
CA ILE A 99 -8.75 18.05 6.64
C ILE A 99 -8.46 17.87 8.13
N PHE A 100 -7.85 16.73 8.45
CA PHE A 100 -7.40 16.37 9.79
C PHE A 100 -5.88 16.28 9.79
N LEU A 101 -5.28 16.62 10.93
CA LEU A 101 -3.86 16.49 11.21
C LEU A 101 -3.66 15.46 12.32
N SER A 102 -2.73 14.54 12.11
CA SER A 102 -2.22 13.62 13.12
C SER A 102 -0.76 13.91 13.42
N LYS A 103 -0.43 14.03 14.71
CA LYS A 103 0.95 14.24 15.20
C LYS A 103 1.61 12.97 15.73
N ASP A 104 0.90 11.85 15.68
CA ASP A 104 1.30 10.56 16.25
C ASP A 104 1.18 9.41 15.22
N ASN A 105 1.47 9.74 13.97
CA ASN A 105 1.55 8.80 12.83
C ASN A 105 0.21 8.10 12.51
N GLY A 106 -0.90 8.84 12.63
CA GLY A 106 -2.23 8.40 12.25
C GLY A 106 -3.03 7.73 13.36
N LYS A 107 -2.58 7.77 14.62
CA LYS A 107 -3.30 7.16 15.76
C LYS A 107 -4.41 8.09 16.28
N THR A 108 -4.12 9.38 16.41
CA THR A 108 -5.08 10.41 16.80
C THR A 108 -5.13 11.52 15.76
N TRP A 109 -6.29 12.17 15.67
CA TRP A 109 -6.60 13.14 14.63
C TRP A 109 -7.28 14.35 15.23
N THR A 110 -6.83 15.53 14.83
CA THR A 110 -7.47 16.81 15.16
C THR A 110 -7.90 17.50 13.88
N GLU A 111 -9.06 18.13 13.89
CA GLU A 111 -9.52 18.96 12.77
C GLU A 111 -8.52 20.10 12.51
N PHE A 112 -8.12 20.25 11.25
CA PHE A 112 -7.14 21.25 10.82
C PHE A 112 -7.81 22.37 10.03
N TYR A 113 -8.65 22.03 9.04
CA TYR A 113 -9.28 22.99 8.16
C TYR A 113 -10.52 22.41 7.46
N THR A 114 -11.52 23.25 7.14
CA THR A 114 -12.68 22.88 6.32
C THR A 114 -12.44 23.35 4.89
N ILE A 115 -12.19 22.41 3.97
CA ILE A 115 -11.79 22.66 2.58
C ILE A 115 -12.97 22.60 1.60
N GLY A 116 -14.04 21.89 1.95
CA GLY A 116 -15.13 21.58 1.02
C GLY A 116 -14.80 20.39 0.11
N GLU A 117 -15.38 20.35 -1.09
CA GLU A 117 -15.05 19.35 -2.10
C GLU A 117 -13.82 19.80 -2.89
N ALA A 118 -12.71 19.08 -2.68
CA ALA A 118 -11.42 19.37 -3.30
C ALA A 118 -10.63 18.07 -3.49
N ASP A 119 -9.89 18.00 -4.59
CA ASP A 119 -8.97 16.91 -4.94
C ASP A 119 -7.54 17.44 -5.04
N ASN A 120 -6.53 16.54 -5.07
CA ASN A 120 -5.11 16.90 -5.23
C ASN A 120 -4.60 17.95 -4.23
N ILE A 121 -5.10 17.89 -3.00
CA ILE A 121 -4.78 18.85 -1.94
C ILE A 121 -3.29 18.82 -1.60
N VAL A 122 -2.68 20.00 -1.45
CA VAL A 122 -1.30 20.18 -0.96
C VAL A 122 -1.28 21.27 0.12
N ILE A 123 -0.63 20.99 1.26
CA ILE A 123 -0.49 21.94 2.36
C ILE A 123 0.93 22.52 2.33
N SER A 124 1.05 23.86 2.42
CA SER A 124 2.36 24.51 2.44
C SER A 124 3.20 24.07 3.64
N PRO A 125 4.54 24.08 3.57
CA PRO A 125 5.40 23.62 4.68
C PRO A 125 5.20 24.38 6.00
N ASP A 126 4.72 25.62 5.95
CA ASP A 126 4.39 26.44 7.11
C ASP A 126 2.96 26.21 7.65
N GLY A 127 2.16 25.36 6.98
CA GLY A 127 0.78 25.03 7.34
C GLY A 127 -0.21 26.18 7.13
N LYS A 128 0.16 27.26 6.43
CA LYS A 128 -0.67 28.47 6.31
C LYS A 128 -1.45 28.57 5.02
N LYS A 129 -1.09 27.81 3.99
CA LYS A 129 -1.74 27.81 2.68
C LYS A 129 -2.09 26.40 2.28
N ILE A 130 -3.19 26.27 1.55
CA ILE A 130 -3.66 25.02 0.97
C ILE A 130 -3.91 25.29 -0.51
N ALA A 131 -3.41 24.40 -1.37
CA ALA A 131 -3.66 24.39 -2.81
C ALA A 131 -4.45 23.13 -3.17
N PHE A 132 -5.36 23.22 -4.13
CA PHE A 132 -6.20 22.14 -4.66
C PHE A 132 -6.70 22.52 -6.05
#